data_AF-A0A3D1BVD9-F1
#
_entry.id   AF-A0A3D1BVD9-F1
#
_cell.length_a   1.000
_cell.length_b   1.000
_cell.length_c   1.000
_cell.angle_alpha   90.00
_cell.angle_beta   90.00
_cell.angle_gamma   90.00
#
_symmetry.space_group_name_H-M   'P 1'
#
loop_
_entity.id
_entity.type
_entity.pdbx_description
1 polymer ?
#
loop_
_entity_poly.entity_id
_entity_poly.type
_entity_poly.pdbx_seq_one_letter_code
_entity_poly.pdbx_strand_id
1 'polypeptide(L)'
;MQINGPGRIPSTTDNPIEYRRETSFNTYSVINRQVTRKFKHLDIYIGVENLTNYRQENPIIAASDPLGDYFDAGLVWGPVMGRMIYGGIRLVFNRNIY
;
A
#
# COMPACT_ATOMS: atom_id res chain seq x y z
N MET A 1 -4.03 -12.72 0.23
CA MET A 1 -5.00 -11.74 -0.31
C MET A 1 -5.66 -11.12 0.88
N GLN A 2 -5.67 -9.79 0.92
CA GLN A 2 -6.36 -9.00 1.95
C GLN A 2 -7.55 -8.34 1.29
N ILE A 3 -8.71 -8.41 1.93
CA ILE A 3 -9.91 -7.69 1.54
C ILE A 3 -10.17 -6.64 2.63
N ASN A 4 -10.19 -5.38 2.24
CA ASN A 4 -10.51 -4.26 3.12
C ASN A 4 -11.95 -3.85 2.83
N GLY A 5 -12.82 -3.97 3.83
CA GLY A 5 -14.22 -3.58 3.73
C GLY A 5 -14.37 -2.07 3.51
N PRO A 6 -15.58 -1.59 3.21
CA PRO A 6 -15.81 -0.16 3.09
C PRO A 6 -15.62 0.52 4.44
N GLY A 7 -15.32 1.82 4.44
CA GLY A 7 -15.11 2.57 5.67
C GLY A 7 -15.54 4.03 5.52
N ARG A 8 -15.74 4.68 6.67
CA ARG A 8 -16.08 6.10 6.74
C ARG A 8 -14.82 6.95 6.80
N ILE A 9 -14.84 8.06 6.07
CA ILE A 9 -13.83 9.12 6.12
C ILE A 9 -14.44 10.29 6.91
N PRO A 10 -13.69 10.90 7.85
CA PRO A 10 -14.09 12.15 8.51
C PRO A 10 -14.58 13.20 7.52
N SER A 11 -15.61 13.95 7.91
CA SER A 11 -16.14 15.01 7.05
C SER A 11 -15.11 16.11 6.87
N THR A 12 -14.99 16.58 5.63
CA THR A 12 -14.15 17.72 5.23
C THR A 12 -15.00 18.81 4.56
N THR A 13 -16.32 18.79 4.74
CA THR A 13 -17.25 19.73 4.08
C THR A 13 -16.96 21.19 4.42
N ASP A 14 -16.40 21.46 5.60
CA ASP A 14 -16.04 22.80 6.05
C ASP A 14 -14.75 23.34 5.37
N ASN A 15 -13.98 22.48 4.69
CA ASN A 15 -12.81 22.89 3.94
C ASN A 15 -13.19 23.61 2.62
N PRO A 16 -12.26 24.39 2.02
CA PRO A 16 -12.33 24.81 0.62
C PRO A 16 -12.60 23.63 -0.32
N ILE A 17 -13.24 23.90 -1.47
CA ILE A 17 -13.78 22.84 -2.34
C ILE A 17 -12.70 21.87 -2.85
N GLU A 18 -11.49 22.38 -3.09
CA GLU A 18 -10.30 21.64 -3.51
C GLU A 18 -9.76 20.67 -2.43
N TYR A 19 -10.12 20.90 -1.17
CA TYR A 19 -9.70 20.13 0.00
C TYR A 19 -10.81 19.25 0.58
N ARG A 20 -11.96 19.20 -0.08
CA ARG A 20 -13.04 18.28 0.28
C ARG A 20 -12.72 16.87 -0.20
N ARG A 21 -13.13 15.89 0.58
CA ARG A 21 -13.00 14.46 0.33
C ARG A 21 -14.38 13.80 0.40
N GLU A 22 -14.48 12.65 -0.25
CA GLU A 22 -15.62 11.76 -0.05
C GLU A 22 -15.70 11.34 1.43
N THR A 23 -16.91 11.07 1.91
CA THR A 23 -17.16 10.68 3.31
C THR A 23 -16.98 9.18 3.56
N SER A 24 -16.60 8.41 2.54
CA SER A 24 -16.42 6.97 2.62
C SER A 24 -15.54 6.45 1.49
N PHE A 25 -15.00 5.25 1.65
CA PHE A 25 -14.34 4.51 0.58
C PHE A 25 -15.00 3.15 0.36
N ASN A 26 -14.92 2.66 -0.87
CA ASN A 26 -15.45 1.35 -1.25
C ASN A 26 -14.51 0.21 -0.84
N THR A 27 -15.05 -1.00 -0.71
CA THR A 27 -14.27 -2.22 -0.53
C THR A 27 -13.17 -2.34 -1.58
N TYR A 28 -11.96 -2.70 -1.16
CA TYR A 28 -10.85 -2.95 -2.05
C TYR A 28 -10.03 -4.17 -1.61
N SER A 29 -9.22 -4.70 -2.51
CA SER A 29 -8.36 -5.85 -2.20
C SER A 29 -6.90 -5.58 -2.56
N VAL A 30 -6.02 -6.08 -1.71
CA VAL A 30 -4.57 -6.03 -1.90
C VAL A 30 -4.06 -7.47 -1.97
N ILE A 31 -3.38 -7.80 -3.07
CA ILE A 31 -2.85 -9.13 -3.30
C ILE A 31 -1.33 -9.05 -3.33
N ASN A 32 -0.69 -9.67 -2.33
CA ASN A 32 0.76 -9.84 -2.26
C ASN A 32 1.09 -11.31 -2.54
N ARG A 33 2.09 -11.58 -3.38
CA ARG A 33 2.53 -12.92 -3.77
C ARG A 33 4.05 -12.98 -3.91
N GLN A 34 4.64 -14.09 -3.52
CA GLN A 34 6.05 -14.39 -3.73
C GLN A 34 6.21 -15.85 -4.17
N VAL A 35 7.12 -16.08 -5.11
CA VAL A 35 7.59 -17.42 -5.49
C VAL A 35 9.07 -17.50 -5.16
N THR A 36 9.48 -18.61 -4.56
CA THR A 36 10.88 -18.86 -4.19
C THR A 36 11.31 -20.23 -4.69
N ARG A 37 12.37 -20.28 -5.48
CA ARG A 37 13.06 -21.52 -5.83
C ARG A 37 14.22 -21.74 -4.87
N LYS A 38 14.20 -22.89 -4.20
CA LYS A 38 15.22 -23.29 -3.23
C LYS A 38 16.25 -24.21 -3.88
N PHE A 39 17.52 -23.89 -3.73
CA PHE A 39 18.67 -24.74 -4.03
C PHE A 39 19.39 -25.12 -2.73
N LYS A 40 20.49 -25.87 -2.83
CA LYS A 40 21.23 -26.36 -1.66
C LYS A 40 21.75 -25.23 -0.75
N HIS A 41 22.40 -24.22 -1.34
CA HIS A 41 22.99 -23.09 -0.61
C HIS A 41 22.47 -21.72 -1.06
N LEU A 42 21.42 -21.71 -1.90
CA LEU A 42 20.93 -20.52 -2.59
C LEU A 42 19.41 -20.58 -2.68
N ASP A 43 18.72 -19.50 -2.34
CA ASP A 43 17.33 -19.30 -2.74
C ASP A 43 17.26 -18.12 -3.71
N ILE A 44 16.44 -18.26 -4.74
CA ILE A 44 16.09 -17.18 -5.65
C ILE A 44 14.60 -16.91 -5.46
N TYR A 45 14.22 -15.66 -5.26
CA TYR A 45 12.82 -15.28 -5.10
C TYR A 45 12.45 -14.09 -5.97
N ILE A 46 11.19 -14.09 -6.38
CA ILE A 46 10.52 -12.99 -7.05
C ILE A 46 9.16 -12.80 -6.38
N GLY A 47 8.77 -11.57 -6.15
CA GLY A 47 7.50 -11.25 -5.52
C GLY A 47 6.90 -9.97 -6.06
N VAL A 48 5.64 -9.80 -5.70
CA VAL A 48 4.82 -8.64 -6.03
C VAL A 48 4.01 -8.27 -4.81
N GLU A 49 4.05 -7.00 -4.43
CA GLU A 49 3.12 -6.37 -3.50
C GLU A 49 2.09 -5.57 -4.28
N ASN A 50 0.85 -5.55 -3.77
CA ASN A 50 -0.25 -4.83 -4.39
C ASN A 50 -0.41 -5.17 -5.88
N LEU A 51 -0.55 -6.46 -6.20
CA LEU A 51 -0.67 -6.98 -7.57
C LEU A 51 -1.80 -6.29 -8.35
N THR A 52 -2.91 -5.98 -7.67
CA THR A 52 -4.08 -5.26 -8.21
C THR A 52 -3.83 -3.77 -8.45
N ASN A 53 -2.70 -3.23 -8.00
CA ASN A 53 -2.30 -1.82 -8.12
C ASN A 53 -3.34 -0.85 -7.53
N TYR A 54 -4.00 -1.24 -6.44
CA TYR A 54 -4.96 -0.37 -5.76
C TYR A 54 -4.22 0.74 -5.04
N ARG A 55 -4.64 2.00 -5.23
CA ARG A 55 -4.01 3.15 -4.59
C ARG A 55 -5.07 4.14 -4.14
N GLN A 56 -4.93 4.66 -2.93
CA GLN A 56 -5.68 5.83 -2.50
C GLN A 56 -5.19 7.05 -3.28
N GLU A 57 -6.10 7.70 -4.00
CA GLU A 57 -5.79 8.95 -4.67
C GLU A 57 -5.74 10.11 -3.68
N ASN A 58 -4.79 11.02 -3.88
CA ASN A 58 -4.63 12.24 -3.08
C ASN A 58 -4.66 11.99 -1.55
N PRO A 59 -3.74 11.15 -1.03
CA PRO A 59 -3.76 10.70 0.37
C PRO A 59 -3.51 11.80 1.40
N ILE A 60 -3.04 12.97 0.95
CA ILE A 60 -2.75 14.14 1.77
C ILE A 60 -3.57 15.32 1.23
N ILE A 61 -4.24 16.05 2.12
CA ILE A 61 -4.90 17.33 1.81
C ILE A 61 -3.86 18.45 1.92
N ALA A 62 -3.94 19.42 1.00
CA ALA A 62 -3.04 20.59 0.95
C ALA A 62 -1.54 20.22 0.99
N ALA A 63 -1.14 19.12 0.34
CA ALA A 63 0.25 18.63 0.36
C ALA A 63 1.31 19.65 -0.12
N SER A 64 0.90 20.66 -0.90
CA SER A 64 1.76 21.75 -1.37
C SER A 64 2.08 22.80 -0.30
N ASP A 65 1.28 22.87 0.77
CA ASP A 65 1.46 23.80 1.89
C ASP A 65 1.40 23.03 3.23
N PRO A 66 2.49 22.33 3.60
CA PRO A 66 2.49 21.41 4.73
C PRO A 66 2.39 22.08 6.11
N LEU A 67 2.43 23.42 6.16
CA LEU A 67 2.28 24.21 7.38
C LEU A 67 0.99 25.04 7.37
N GLY A 68 0.19 24.96 6.31
CA GLY A 68 -1.07 25.69 6.17
C GLY A 68 -2.21 25.08 6.98
N ASP A 69 -3.24 25.89 7.22
CA ASP A 69 -4.38 25.55 8.08
C ASP A 69 -5.20 24.32 7.63
N TYR A 70 -5.06 23.92 6.36
CA TYR A 70 -5.81 22.80 5.78
C TYR A 70 -4.95 21.55 5.51
N PHE A 71 -3.67 21.55 5.92
CA PHE A 71 -2.82 20.37 5.77
C PHE A 71 -3.32 19.21 6.62
N ASP A 72 -3.59 18.07 5.98
CA ASP A 72 -4.01 16.84 6.67
C ASP A 72 -3.42 15.60 5.99
N ALA A 73 -2.57 14.88 6.73
CA ALA A 73 -1.99 13.59 6.34
C ALA A 73 -2.56 12.41 7.15
N GLY A 74 -3.58 12.63 7.98
CA GLY A 74 -4.25 11.64 8.82
C GLY A 74 -5.36 10.87 8.11
N LEU A 75 -5.80 11.31 6.92
CA LEU A 75 -6.88 10.70 6.15
C LEU A 75 -6.41 9.57 5.21
N VAL A 76 -5.30 8.91 5.53
CA VAL A 76 -4.80 7.75 4.79
C VAL A 76 -5.55 6.49 5.25
N TRP A 77 -6.39 5.93 4.39
CA TRP A 77 -7.20 4.74 4.63
C TRP A 77 -6.83 3.55 3.72
N GLY A 78 -5.97 3.77 2.72
CA GLY A 78 -5.52 2.73 1.79
C GLY A 78 -4.05 2.86 1.38
N PRO A 79 -3.57 1.95 0.51
CA PRO A 79 -2.20 1.97 0.00
C PRO A 79 -1.88 3.30 -0.69
N VAL A 80 -0.80 3.95 -0.28
CA VAL A 80 -0.28 5.17 -0.94
C VAL A 80 0.71 4.83 -2.07
N MET A 81 1.35 3.66 -1.96
CA MET A 81 2.22 3.10 -3.00
C MET A 81 1.43 2.14 -3.89
N GLY A 82 1.69 2.20 -5.19
CA GLY A 82 1.14 1.28 -6.17
C GLY A 82 1.77 -0.11 -6.11
N ARG A 83 1.64 -0.85 -7.21
CA ARG A 83 2.24 -2.18 -7.36
C ARG A 83 3.76 -2.11 -7.27
N MET A 84 4.34 -2.97 -6.45
CA MET A 84 5.79 -3.14 -6.34
C MET A 84 6.17 -4.55 -6.78
N ILE A 85 7.10 -4.67 -7.72
CA ILE A 85 7.68 -5.96 -8.12
C ILE A 85 9.11 -5.98 -7.58
N TYR A 86 9.48 -7.08 -6.94
CA TYR A 86 10.81 -7.25 -6.36
C TYR A 86 11.37 -8.64 -6.63
N GLY A 87 12.69 -8.76 -6.57
CA GLY A 87 13.39 -10.02 -6.66
C GLY A 87 14.67 -10.00 -5.83
N GLY A 88 15.16 -11.17 -5.47
CA GLY A 88 16.37 -11.28 -4.67
C GLY A 88 16.92 -12.68 -4.58
N ILE A 89 18.09 -12.74 -3.96
CA ILE A 89 18.88 -13.95 -3.76
C ILE A 89 19.17 -14.05 -2.25
N ARG A 90 19.12 -15.25 -1.69
CA ARG A 90 19.47 -15.54 -0.30
C ARG A 90 20.49 -16.67 -0.24
N LEU A 91 21.68 -16.40 0.30
CA LEU A 91 22.68 -17.41 0.60
C LEU A 91 22.29 -18.16 1.88
N VAL A 92 22.38 -19.49 1.87
CA VAL A 92 22.01 -20.34 3.01
C VAL A 92 23.12 -21.33 3.31
N PHE A 93 23.76 -21.17 4.47
CA PHE A 93 24.94 -21.93 4.86
C PHE A 93 24.59 -23.26 5.54
N ASN A 94 23.58 -23.28 6.41
CA ASN A 94 23.19 -24.46 7.18
C ASN A 94 21.78 -24.92 6.81
N ARG A 95 21.65 -25.58 5.66
CA ARG A 95 20.39 -26.20 5.23
C ARG A 95 20.49 -27.72 5.37
N ASN A 96 19.80 -28.26 6.37
CA ASN A 96 19.62 -29.71 6.47
C ASN A 96 18.74 -30.18 5.31
N ILE A 97 19.33 -31.01 4.46
CA ILE A 97 18.68 -31.80 3.43
C ILE A 97 18.76 -33.21 3.98
N TYR A 98 17.61 -33.75 4.38
CA TYR A 98 17.51 -35.17 4.74
C TYR A 98 17.75 -36.03 3.50
#